data_AF-A0A941TLJ8-F1
#
_entry.id   AF-A0A941TLJ8-F1
#
_cell.length_a   1.000
_cell.length_b   1.000
_cell.length_c   1.000
_cell.angle_alpha   90.00
_cell.angle_beta   90.00
_cell.angle_gamma   90.00
#
_symmetry.space_group_name_H-M   'P 1'
#
loop_
_entity.id
_entity.type
_entity.pdbx_description
1 polymer ?
#
loop_
_entity_poly.entity_id
_entity_poly.type
_entity_poly.pdbx_seq_one_letter_code
_entity_poly.pdbx_strand_id
1 'polypeptide(L)' 'MGREKGDVFRLRDGVDGHHGAIKLHWGMLSAAGGAAVPISFDFPVLGGNGRIQTGYQFIEA' A
#
# COMPACT_ATOMS: atom_id res chain seq x y z
N MET A 1 1.57 7.07 4.47
CA MET A 1 2.05 5.77 4.96
C MET A 1 2.10 5.85 6.48
N GLY A 2 1.30 5.04 7.19
CA GLY A 2 1.02 5.19 8.63
C GLY A 2 1.95 4.36 9.53
N ARG A 3 1.68 4.38 10.84
CA ARG A 3 2.28 3.47 11.83
C ARG A 3 1.15 2.77 12.58
N GLU A 4 1.26 1.47 12.79
CA GLU A 4 0.36 0.70 13.67
C GLU A 4 1.20 -0.02 14.72
N LYS A 5 0.98 0.23 16.02
CA LYS A 5 1.68 -0.46 17.14
C LYS A 5 3.21 -0.51 17.04
N GLY A 6 3.83 0.47 16.37
CA GLY A 6 5.27 0.55 16.15
C GLY A 6 5.72 -0.03 14.80
N ASP A 7 4.90 -0.83 14.14
CA ASP A 7 5.18 -1.38 12.83
C ASP A 7 5.06 -0.30 11.76
N VAL A 8 5.98 -0.36 10.80
CA VAL A 8 6.17 0.66 9.77
C VAL A 8 5.80 0.08 8.42
N PHE A 9 4.82 0.70 7.77
CA PHE A 9 4.50 0.43 6.39
C PHE A 9 5.63 0.96 5.51
N ARG A 10 6.15 0.14 4.60
CA ARG A 10 7.19 0.53 3.66
C ARG A 10 6.79 0.19 2.23
N LEU A 11 6.93 1.17 1.35
CA LEU A 11 6.75 1.00 -0.08
C LEU A 11 7.77 -0.01 -0.61
N ARG A 12 7.31 -0.89 -1.50
CA ARG A 12 8.12 -1.87 -2.23
C ARG A 12 7.96 -1.57 -3.72
N ASP A 13 9.03 -1.71 -4.48
CA ASP A 13 9.02 -1.73 -5.95
C ASP A 13 8.40 -0.51 -6.67
N GLY A 14 8.16 0.59 -5.95
CA GLY A 14 7.71 1.87 -6.51
C GLY A 14 6.19 2.04 -6.56
N VAL A 15 5.76 3.07 -7.29
CA VAL A 15 4.35 3.38 -7.55
C VAL A 15 4.18 3.54 -9.05
N ASP A 16 3.15 2.91 -9.59
CA ASP A 16 2.71 3.12 -10.98
C ASP A 16 1.30 3.72 -10.98
N GLY A 17 0.97 4.50 -12.00
CA GLY A 17 -0.33 5.15 -12.09
C GLY A 17 -0.71 5.51 -13.51
N HIS A 18 -1.96 5.21 -13.88
CA HIS A 18 -2.51 5.50 -15.19
C HIS A 18 -4.04 5.67 -15.15
N HIS A 19 -4.57 6.63 -15.90
CA HIS A 19 -6.01 6.91 -16.02
C HIS A 19 -6.75 7.02 -14.67
N GLY A 20 -6.12 7.62 -13.66
CA GLY A 20 -6.70 7.77 -12.32
C GLY A 20 -6.63 6.51 -11.47
N ALA A 21 -6.11 5.40 -11.97
CA ALA A 21 -5.75 4.24 -11.17
C ALA A 21 -4.29 4.31 -10.73
N ILE A 22 -4.02 3.88 -9.51
CA ILE A 22 -2.68 3.81 -8.94
C ILE A 22 -2.46 2.37 -8.49
N LYS A 23 -1.27 1.82 -8.74
CA LYS A 23 -0.81 0.54 -8.19
C LYS A 23 0.41 0.80 -7.30
N LEU A 24 0.36 0.34 -6.06
CA LEU A 24 1.50 0.42 -5.16
C LEU A 24 1.66 -0.89 -4.37
N HIS A 25 2.90 -1.33 -4.23
CA HIS A 25 3.24 -2.47 -3.39
C HIS A 25 3.77 -1.97 -2.05
N TRP A 26 3.38 -2.62 -0.97
CA TRP A 26 3.88 -2.29 0.35
C TRP A 26 3.99 -3.54 1.22
N GLY A 27 4.86 -3.45 2.22
CA GLY A 27 4.96 -4.45 3.28
C GLY A 27 5.03 -3.77 4.64
N MET A 28 4.70 -4.49 5.69
CA MET A 28 4.83 -4.01 7.06
C MET A 28 6.11 -4.56 7.67
N LEU A 29 6.97 -3.66 8.15
CA LEU A 29 8.19 -4.01 8.88
C LEU A 29 7.91 -3.92 10.37
N SER A 30 8.26 -4.97 11.12
CA SER A 30 8.11 -4.93 12.57
C SER A 30 9.10 -3.95 13.19
N ALA A 31 8.62 -3.13 14.14
CA ALA A 31 9.47 -2.20 14.90
C ALA A 31 10.62 -2.91 15.64
N ALA A 32 10.39 -4.17 16.05
CA ALA A 32 11.32 -4.99 16.80
C ALA A 32 12.35 -5.71 15.91
N GLY A 33 12.39 -5.42 14.60
CA GLY A 33 13.32 -6.05 13.65
C GLY A 33 12.94 -7.47 13.23
N GLY A 34 11.70 -7.89 13.50
CA GLY A 34 11.14 -9.18 13.08
C GLY A 34 10.78 -9.26 11.59
N ALA A 35 10.42 -10.46 11.14
CA ALA A 35 10.04 -10.73 9.76
C ALA A 35 8.89 -9.80 9.30
N ALA A 36 8.98 -9.33 8.06
CA ALA A 36 7.93 -8.51 7.46
C ALA A 36 6.63 -9.31 7.34
N VAL A 37 5.50 -8.69 7.69
CA VAL A 37 4.13 -9.21 7.48
C VAL A 37 3.86 -9.23 5.97
N PRO A 38 2.95 -10.08 5.45
CA PRO A 38 2.83 -10.36 4.02
C PRO A 38 2.77 -9.11 3.15
N ILE A 39 3.41 -9.23 1.99
CA ILE A 39 3.44 -8.21 0.95
C ILE A 39 1.99 -8.03 0.47
N SER A 40 1.55 -6.79 0.39
CA SER A 40 0.23 -6.42 -0.11
C SER A 40 0.41 -5.43 -1.24
N PHE A 41 -0.53 -5.42 -2.17
CA PHE A 41 -0.66 -4.29 -3.07
C PHE A 41 -2.05 -3.66 -2.97
N ASP A 42 -2.06 -2.34 -3.12
CA ASP A 42 -3.28 -1.55 -3.16
C ASP A 42 -3.47 -0.99 -4.57
N PHE A 43 -4.74 -0.94 -4.99
CA PHE A 43 -5.15 -0.37 -6.27
C PHE A 43 -6.23 0.70 -6.09
N PRO A 44 -5.90 1.92 -5.60
CA PRO A 44 -6.88 2.98 -5.52
C PRO A 44 -7.21 3.56 -6.90
N VAL A 45 -8.50 3.82 -7.11
CA VAL A 45 -9.05 4.53 -8.27
C VAL A 45 -9.53 5.90 -7.81
N LEU A 46 -8.99 6.95 -8.43
CA LEU A 46 -9.32 8.34 -8.17
C LEU A 46 -10.52 8.75 -9.02
N GLY A 47 -11.44 9.50 -8.41
CA GLY A 47 -12.50 10.20 -9.15
C GLY A 47 -11.97 11.47 -9.84
N GLY A 48 -12.81 12.11 -10.64
CA GLY A 48 -12.44 13.32 -11.41
C GLY A 48 -12.00 14.53 -10.57
N ASN A 49 -12.21 14.49 -9.25
CA ASN A 49 -11.72 15.50 -8.30
C ASN A 49 -10.36 15.14 -7.66
N GLY A 50 -9.71 14.07 -8.12
CA GLY A 50 -8.42 13.60 -7.61
C GLY A 50 -8.49 12.90 -6.25
N ARG A 51 -9.68 12.68 -5.67
CA ARG A 51 -9.84 11.94 -4.42
C ARG A 51 -10.06 10.46 -4.73
N ILE A 52 -9.62 9.58 -3.82
CA ILE A 52 -9.90 8.14 -3.92
C ILE A 52 -11.41 7.94 -3.92
N GLN A 53 -11.92 7.36 -5.00
CA GLN A 53 -13.31 6.98 -5.16
C GLN A 53 -13.53 5.52 -4.72
N THR A 54 -12.55 4.65 -4.98
CA THR A 54 -12.59 3.24 -4.58
C THR A 54 -11.18 2.75 -4.32
N GLY A 55 -11.00 1.85 -3.35
CA GLY A 55 -9.73 1.19 -3.09
C GLY A 55 -9.92 -0.33 -3.07
N TYR A 56 -9.01 -1.03 -3.74
CA TYR A 56 -8.90 -2.49 -3.65
C TYR A 56 -7.59 -2.82 -2.95
N GLN A 57 -7.62 -3.79 -2.03
CA GLN A 57 -6.44 -4.29 -1.36
C GLN A 57 -6.34 -5.80 -1.59
N PHE A 58 -5.15 -6.26 -1.92
CA PHE A 58 -4.85 -7.66 -2.17
C PHE A 58 -3.71 -8.08 -1.26
N ILE A 59 -4.00 -9.01 -0.35
CA ILE A 59 -3.00 -9.62 0.52
C ILE A 59 -2.39 -10.81 -0.25
N GLU A 60 -1.09 -10.79 -0.48
CA GLU A 60 -0.38 -11.89 -1.12
C GLU A 60 0.02 -12.93 -0.06
N ALA A 61 -0.01 -14.21 -0.44
CA ALA A 61 0.26 -15.35 0.44
C ALA A 61 1.75 -15.72 0.45
#